data_AF-A0A656B0B9-F1
#
_entry.id   AF-A0A656B0B9-F1
#
_cell.length_a   1.000
_cell.length_b   1.000
_cell.length_c   1.000
_cell.angle_alpha   90.00
_cell.angle_beta   90.00
_cell.angle_gamma   90.00
#
_symmetry.space_group_name_H-M   'P 1'
#
loop_
_entity.id
_entity.type
_entity.pdbx_description
1 polymer ?
#
loop_
_entity_poly.entity_id
_entity_poly.type
_entity_poly.pdbx_seq_one_letter_code
_entity_poly.pdbx_strand_id
1 'polypeptide(L)'
;MAEPDRVKNKKLLDEYEDYFEYQEVAKATKDPEMMRAVKIINSYDEIPERLTTLRRNTVKEEFGADITVSTAHRCKGLEWDFVQLYDDFPDVLDPELDPMARDDEINLLYVASTRAMRILALNSAVEMVIRYITQKRMVEKQMKMAAEATEVEEDTTK
;
A
#
# COMPACT_ATOMS: atom_id res chain seq x y z
N MET A 1 11.28 -34.39 -3.03
CA MET A 1 10.06 -35.22 -3.17
C MET A 1 8.93 -34.43 -2.52
N ALA A 2 7.78 -34.27 -3.16
CA ALA A 2 6.67 -33.52 -2.57
C ALA A 2 6.22 -34.20 -1.26
N GLU A 3 5.86 -33.42 -0.24
CA GLU A 3 5.38 -33.91 1.07
C GLU A 3 3.93 -33.44 1.28
N PRO A 4 2.92 -34.11 0.66
CA PRO A 4 1.51 -33.68 0.69
C PRO A 4 0.95 -33.56 2.11
N ASP A 5 1.50 -34.34 3.04
CA ASP A 5 1.12 -34.35 4.45
C ASP A 5 1.37 -33.01 5.14
N ARG A 6 2.35 -32.23 4.66
CA ARG A 6 2.67 -30.90 5.22
C ARG A 6 1.72 -29.80 4.76
N VAL A 7 0.92 -30.03 3.72
CA VAL A 7 -0.10 -29.08 3.27
C VAL A 7 -1.25 -29.07 4.27
N LYS A 8 -1.42 -27.94 4.96
CA LYS A 8 -2.48 -27.75 5.96
C LYS A 8 -3.86 -27.57 5.32
N ASN A 9 -3.96 -26.80 4.25
CA ASN A 9 -5.21 -26.62 3.52
C ASN A 9 -5.38 -27.74 2.50
N LYS A 10 -6.02 -28.83 2.92
CA LYS A 10 -6.19 -30.03 2.07
C LYS A 10 -7.01 -29.78 0.81
N LYS A 11 -7.89 -28.77 0.80
CA LYS A 11 -8.63 -28.37 -0.41
C LYS A 11 -7.73 -28.07 -1.60
N LEU A 12 -6.54 -27.51 -1.36
CA LEU A 12 -5.58 -27.24 -2.44
C LEU A 12 -5.08 -28.51 -3.14
N LEU A 13 -5.10 -29.66 -2.46
CA LEU A 13 -4.73 -30.95 -3.05
C LEU A 13 -5.90 -31.61 -3.79
N ASP A 14 -7.14 -31.19 -3.49
CA ASP A 14 -8.35 -31.70 -4.14
C ASP A 14 -8.72 -30.86 -5.37
N GLU A 15 -8.46 -29.54 -5.32
CA GLU A 15 -8.82 -28.56 -6.34
C GLU A 15 -7.77 -28.45 -7.46
N TYR A 16 -6.53 -28.88 -7.22
CA TYR A 16 -5.41 -28.77 -8.16
C TYR A 16 -4.53 -30.03 -8.13
N GLU A 17 -4.16 -30.54 -9.30
CA GLU A 17 -3.27 -31.68 -9.50
C GLU A 17 -1.86 -31.37 -9.01
N ASP A 18 -1.35 -30.19 -9.35
CA ASP A 18 -0.03 -29.74 -8.93
C ASP A 18 0.07 -28.21 -8.85
N TYR A 19 1.27 -27.74 -8.50
CA TYR A 19 1.54 -26.30 -8.42
C TYR A 19 1.48 -25.60 -9.78
N PHE A 20 1.76 -26.31 -10.87
CA PHE A 20 1.69 -25.73 -12.22
C PHE A 20 0.24 -25.45 -12.61
N GLU A 21 -0.69 -26.37 -12.34
CA GLU A 21 -2.12 -26.13 -12.54
C GLU A 21 -2.60 -24.94 -11.68
N TYR A 22 -2.18 -24.87 -10.41
CA TYR A 22 -2.49 -23.71 -9.55
C TYR A 22 -2.03 -22.38 -10.17
N GLN A 23 -0.84 -22.34 -10.76
CA GLN A 23 -0.32 -21.15 -11.43
C GLN A 23 -1.11 -20.78 -12.69
N GLU A 24 -1.52 -21.76 -13.50
CA GLU A 24 -2.31 -21.52 -14.70
C GLU A 24 -3.73 -21.03 -14.34
N VAL A 25 -4.36 -21.60 -13.32
CA VAL A 25 -5.64 -21.12 -12.81
C VAL A 25 -5.52 -19.69 -12.28
N ALA A 26 -4.47 -19.38 -11.50
CA ALA A 26 -4.23 -18.03 -11.00
C ALA A 26 -4.15 -16.99 -12.14
N LYS A 27 -3.48 -17.34 -13.25
CA LYS A 27 -3.39 -16.48 -14.44
C LYS A 27 -4.73 -16.35 -15.16
N ALA A 28 -5.47 -17.45 -15.31
CA ALA A 28 -6.73 -17.48 -16.02
C ALA A 28 -7.84 -16.70 -15.30
N THR A 29 -7.92 -16.85 -13.97
CA THR A 29 -8.93 -16.16 -13.14
C THR A 29 -8.53 -14.74 -12.78
N LYS A 30 -7.23 -14.42 -12.83
CA LYS A 30 -6.65 -13.17 -12.31
C LYS A 30 -6.99 -12.94 -10.84
N ASP A 31 -7.16 -14.02 -10.08
CA ASP A 31 -7.45 -13.93 -8.64
C ASP A 31 -6.29 -13.25 -7.89
N PRO A 32 -6.53 -12.14 -7.16
CA PRO A 32 -5.47 -11.40 -6.50
C PRO A 32 -4.75 -12.17 -5.39
N GLU A 33 -5.45 -13.06 -4.68
CA GLU A 33 -4.85 -13.85 -3.60
C GLU A 33 -3.93 -14.93 -4.17
N MET A 34 -4.40 -15.67 -5.19
CA MET A 34 -3.60 -16.68 -5.87
C MET A 34 -2.37 -16.04 -6.53
N MET A 35 -2.55 -14.93 -7.24
CA MET A 35 -1.44 -14.21 -7.87
C MET A 35 -0.41 -13.73 -6.85
N ARG A 36 -0.85 -13.28 -5.68
CA ARG A 36 0.04 -12.90 -4.58
C ARG A 36 0.79 -14.11 -4.02
N ALA A 37 0.12 -15.24 -3.80
CA ALA A 37 0.75 -16.47 -3.33
C ALA A 37 1.83 -16.97 -4.31
N VAL A 38 1.51 -16.99 -5.61
CA VAL A 38 2.47 -17.34 -6.67
C VAL A 38 3.65 -16.37 -6.67
N LYS A 39 3.41 -15.07 -6.58
CA LYS A 39 4.46 -14.06 -6.53
C LYS A 39 5.40 -14.28 -5.34
N ILE A 40 4.85 -14.54 -4.14
CA ILE A 40 5.66 -14.78 -2.94
C ILE A 40 6.53 -16.03 -3.12
N ILE A 41 5.95 -17.13 -3.58
CA ILE A 41 6.68 -18.39 -3.81
C ILE A 41 7.81 -18.20 -4.82
N ASN A 42 7.57 -17.45 -5.89
CA ASN A 42 8.57 -17.21 -6.93
C ASN A 42 9.63 -16.16 -6.53
N SER A 43 9.34 -15.29 -5.57
CA SER A 43 10.25 -14.19 -5.19
C SER A 43 11.19 -14.56 -4.05
N TYR A 44 10.89 -15.60 -3.29
CA TYR A 44 11.61 -15.93 -2.08
C TYR A 44 11.89 -17.43 -1.99
N ASP A 45 13.16 -17.76 -1.84
CA ASP A 45 13.58 -19.12 -1.48
C ASP A 45 13.44 -19.36 0.03
N GLU A 46 13.45 -20.64 0.43
CA GLU A 46 13.52 -21.08 1.83
C GLU A 46 12.39 -20.51 2.71
N ILE A 47 11.21 -20.27 2.14
CA ILE A 47 10.03 -19.70 2.83
C ILE A 47 9.73 -20.40 4.18
N PRO A 48 9.76 -21.75 4.29
CA PRO A 48 9.51 -22.41 5.57
C PRO A 48 10.49 -22.02 6.68
N GLU A 49 11.77 -21.84 6.36
CA GLU A 49 12.84 -21.50 7.31
C GLU A 49 12.75 -20.03 7.71
N ARG A 50 12.47 -19.15 6.74
CA ARG A 50 12.17 -17.74 6.99
C ARG A 50 10.96 -17.58 7.91
N LEU A 51 9.87 -18.31 7.66
CA LEU A 51 8.67 -18.28 8.48
C LEU A 51 8.94 -18.81 9.90
N THR A 52 9.76 -19.85 10.03
CA THR A 52 10.18 -20.38 11.33
C THR A 52 10.97 -19.33 12.11
N THR A 53 11.86 -18.62 11.44
CA THR A 53 12.62 -17.51 12.03
C THR A 53 11.71 -16.37 12.46
N LEU A 54 10.75 -15.96 11.64
CA LEU A 54 9.76 -14.93 12.00
C LEU A 54 8.98 -15.34 13.26
N ARG A 55 8.46 -16.57 13.29
CA ARG A 55 7.69 -17.09 14.45
C ARG A 55 8.51 -17.13 15.72
N ARG A 56 9.79 -17.55 15.64
CA ARG A 56 10.69 -17.61 16.82
C ARG A 56 10.96 -16.23 17.41
N ASN A 57 11.01 -15.19 16.58
CA ASN A 57 11.24 -13.80 17.00
C ASN A 57 9.92 -13.03 17.24
N THR A 58 8.76 -13.67 17.09
CA THR A 58 7.48 -13.00 17.36
C THR A 58 7.20 -12.98 18.86
N VAL A 59 6.92 -11.80 19.39
CA VAL A 59 6.47 -11.62 20.78
C VAL A 59 4.96 -11.41 20.83
N LYS A 60 4.36 -11.71 21.99
CA LYS A 60 2.90 -11.51 22.20
C LYS A 60 2.55 -10.08 22.59
N GLU A 61 3.43 -9.43 23.34
CA GLU A 61 3.23 -8.07 23.85
C GLU A 61 4.04 -7.10 23.01
N GLU A 62 3.40 -6.01 22.59
CA GLU A 62 4.02 -4.99 21.75
C GLU A 62 5.23 -4.33 22.42
N PHE A 63 5.20 -4.16 23.74
CA PHE A 63 6.34 -3.59 24.49
C PHE A 63 7.63 -4.40 24.35
N GLY A 64 7.54 -5.70 24.05
CA GLY A 64 8.69 -6.56 23.83
C GLY A 64 9.15 -6.61 22.36
N ALA A 65 8.50 -5.88 21.46
CA ALA A 65 8.81 -5.92 20.03
C ALA A 65 9.79 -4.80 19.65
N ASP A 66 10.85 -5.15 18.92
CA ASP A 66 11.71 -4.15 18.29
C ASP A 66 11.01 -3.46 17.11
N ILE A 67 10.11 -4.19 16.43
CA ILE A 67 9.34 -3.72 15.27
C ILE A 67 7.92 -4.30 15.35
N THR A 68 6.92 -3.43 15.28
CA THR A 68 5.51 -3.81 15.08
C THR A 68 5.15 -3.75 13.60
N VAL A 69 4.70 -4.87 13.03
CA VAL A 69 4.14 -4.92 11.67
C VAL A 69 2.62 -5.02 11.78
N SER A 70 1.91 -4.08 11.15
CA SER A 70 0.44 -4.05 11.12
C SER A 70 -0.05 -3.71 9.71
N THR A 71 -1.29 -4.07 9.41
CA THR A 71 -1.98 -3.54 8.23
C THR A 71 -2.49 -2.13 8.52
N ALA A 72 -2.68 -1.33 7.47
CA ALA A 72 -3.24 0.02 7.56
C ALA A 72 -4.62 0.03 8.25
N HIS A 73 -5.41 -1.04 8.07
CA HIS A 73 -6.71 -1.16 8.76
C HIS A 73 -6.57 -1.44 10.26
N ARG A 74 -5.64 -2.33 10.64
CA ARG A 74 -5.45 -2.73 12.04
C ARG A 74 -4.74 -1.67 12.89
N CYS A 75 -4.05 -0.72 12.26
CA CYS A 75 -3.36 0.34 12.97
C CYS A 75 -4.29 1.44 13.53
N LYS A 76 -5.58 1.43 13.15
CA LYS A 76 -6.54 2.45 13.57
C LYS A 76 -6.63 2.54 15.10
N GLY A 77 -6.40 3.73 15.65
CA GLY A 77 -6.43 3.99 17.09
C GLY A 77 -5.14 3.64 17.84
N LEU A 78 -4.12 3.13 17.12
CA LEU A 78 -2.77 2.95 17.63
C LEU A 78 -1.87 4.10 17.17
N GLU A 79 -0.77 4.34 17.86
CA GLU A 79 0.19 5.39 17.52
C GLU A 79 1.61 4.94 17.89
N TRP A 80 2.59 5.35 17.09
CA TRP A 80 4.02 5.06 17.31
C TRP A 80 4.86 6.30 17.04
N ASP A 81 5.98 6.43 17.73
CA ASP A 81 6.92 7.53 17.51
C ASP A 81 7.42 7.58 16.05
N PHE A 82 7.71 6.41 15.47
CA PHE A 82 8.25 6.24 14.13
C PHE A 82 7.39 5.25 13.35
N VAL A 83 6.88 5.66 12.19
CA VAL A 83 6.10 4.80 11.29
C VAL A 83 6.72 4.83 9.91
N GLN A 84 6.88 3.65 9.31
CA GLN A 84 7.22 3.50 7.90
C GLN A 84 6.02 2.91 7.15
N LEU A 85 5.53 3.64 6.16
CA LEU A 85 4.55 3.10 5.23
C LEU A 85 5.25 2.32 4.12
N TYR A 86 4.69 1.19 3.73
CA TYR A 86 5.15 0.41 2.59
C TYR A 86 4.30 0.70 1.35
N ASP A 87 4.82 0.36 0.17
CA ASP A 87 4.22 0.60 -1.14
C ASP A 87 3.14 -0.43 -1.50
N ASP A 88 2.13 -0.54 -0.62
CA ASP A 88 0.99 -1.46 -0.79
C ASP A 88 -0.34 -0.73 -1.08
N PHE A 89 -0.32 0.60 -1.20
CA PHE A 89 -1.48 1.42 -1.54
C PHE A 89 -1.63 1.61 -3.06
N PRO A 90 -2.86 1.68 -3.60
CA PRO A 90 -3.07 1.99 -5.00
C PRO A 90 -2.69 3.44 -5.32
N ASP A 91 -2.54 3.75 -6.61
CA ASP A 91 -2.41 5.12 -7.06
C ASP A 91 -3.75 5.85 -6.90
N VAL A 92 -3.89 6.60 -5.82
CA VAL A 92 -5.10 7.38 -5.51
C VAL A 92 -5.33 8.55 -6.49
N LEU A 93 -4.35 8.87 -7.34
CA LEU A 93 -4.48 9.90 -8.38
C LEU A 93 -4.86 9.32 -9.74
N ASP A 94 -4.96 7.99 -9.87
CA ASP A 94 -5.38 7.34 -11.09
C ASP A 94 -6.81 7.79 -11.47
N PRO A 95 -7.02 8.43 -12.64
CA PRO A 95 -8.34 8.90 -13.06
C PRO A 95 -9.35 7.76 -13.28
N GLU A 96 -8.90 6.53 -13.53
CA GLU A 96 -9.76 5.36 -13.72
C GLU A 96 -10.23 4.74 -12.41
N LEU A 97 -9.61 5.11 -11.28
CA LEU A 97 -10.03 4.63 -9.96
C LEU A 97 -11.43 5.17 -9.62
N ASP A 98 -12.31 4.25 -9.22
CA ASP A 98 -13.67 4.59 -8.78
C ASP A 98 -13.63 5.67 -7.69
N PRO A 99 -14.44 6.74 -7.78
CA PRO A 99 -14.37 7.85 -6.83
C PRO A 99 -14.58 7.45 -5.37
N MET A 100 -15.48 6.49 -5.09
CA MET A 100 -15.76 6.06 -3.73
C MET A 100 -14.61 5.20 -3.20
N ALA A 101 -14.06 4.31 -4.02
CA ALA A 101 -12.85 3.56 -3.67
C ALA A 101 -11.65 4.49 -3.45
N ARG A 102 -11.50 5.54 -4.26
CA ARG A 102 -10.46 6.55 -4.10
C ARG A 102 -10.57 7.25 -2.75
N ASP A 103 -11.77 7.68 -2.36
CA ASP A 103 -11.99 8.33 -1.07
C ASP A 103 -11.65 7.41 0.11
N ASP A 104 -12.03 6.13 0.02
CA ASP A 104 -11.70 5.13 1.04
C ASP A 104 -10.18 4.92 1.17
N GLU A 105 -9.46 4.83 0.05
CA GLU A 105 -8.01 4.66 0.04
C GLU A 105 -7.27 5.91 0.55
N ILE A 106 -7.74 7.11 0.20
CA ILE A 106 -7.21 8.37 0.75
C ILE A 106 -7.42 8.43 2.27
N ASN A 107 -8.60 8.04 2.74
CA ASN A 107 -8.91 8.00 4.17
C ASN A 107 -8.03 6.99 4.91
N LEU A 108 -7.80 5.81 4.32
CA LEU A 108 -6.93 4.79 4.88
C LEU A 108 -5.47 5.26 4.93
N LEU A 109 -4.99 5.89 3.85
CA LEU A 109 -3.65 6.45 3.77
C LEU A 109 -3.46 7.56 4.81
N TYR A 110 -4.47 8.42 5.00
CA TYR A 110 -4.50 9.43 6.06
C TYR A 110 -4.43 8.79 7.45
N VAL A 111 -5.26 7.78 7.72
CA VAL A 111 -5.23 7.06 9.01
C VAL A 111 -3.84 6.48 9.25
N ALA A 112 -3.26 5.75 8.28
CA ALA A 112 -1.95 5.13 8.40
C ALA A 112 -0.83 6.18 8.60
N SER A 113 -0.87 7.28 7.86
CA SER A 113 0.10 8.38 7.97
C SER A 113 0.06 9.06 9.34
N THR A 114 -1.14 9.27 9.89
CA THR A 114 -1.35 9.92 11.18
C THR A 114 -1.09 9.01 12.39
N ARG A 115 -0.68 7.75 12.19
CA ARG A 115 -0.22 6.92 13.31
C ARG A 115 1.17 7.33 13.79
N ALA A 116 1.93 8.06 12.97
CA ALA A 116 3.24 8.58 13.34
C ALA A 116 3.14 9.78 14.27
N MET A 117 3.72 9.68 15.47
CA MET A 117 3.74 10.79 16.43
C MET A 117 4.91 11.75 16.19
N ARG A 118 6.03 11.27 15.64
CA ARG A 118 7.24 12.07 15.46
C ARG A 118 7.77 12.05 14.04
N ILE A 119 7.98 10.86 13.47
CA ILE A 119 8.53 10.71 12.11
C ILE A 119 7.71 9.72 11.31
N LEU A 120 7.29 10.15 10.13
CA LEU A 120 6.68 9.32 9.10
C LEU A 120 7.68 9.13 7.96
N ALA A 121 8.13 7.90 7.72
CA ALA A 121 8.79 7.55 6.48
C ALA A 121 7.72 7.31 5.39
N LEU A 122 7.71 8.22 4.42
CA LEU A 122 6.72 8.26 3.34
C LEU A 122 6.90 7.07 2.40
N ASN A 123 5.78 6.54 1.93
CA ASN A 123 5.75 5.67 0.75
C ASN A 123 5.48 6.50 -0.51
N SER A 124 5.54 5.86 -1.67
CA SER A 124 5.30 6.50 -2.97
C SER A 124 3.91 7.16 -3.05
N ALA A 125 2.87 6.52 -2.51
CA ALA A 125 1.51 7.05 -2.53
C ALA A 125 1.40 8.42 -1.84
N VAL A 126 1.94 8.56 -0.61
CA VAL A 126 1.92 9.86 0.09
C VAL A 126 2.78 10.89 -0.66
N GLU A 127 3.94 10.48 -1.16
CA GLU A 127 4.81 11.35 -1.94
C GLU A 127 4.10 11.91 -3.19
N MET A 128 3.39 11.06 -3.94
CA MET A 128 2.62 11.45 -5.11
C MET A 128 1.53 12.47 -4.76
N VAL A 129 0.77 12.23 -3.68
CA VAL A 129 -0.26 13.17 -3.21
C VAL A 129 0.34 14.53 -2.84
N ILE A 130 1.46 14.54 -2.10
CA ILE A 130 2.15 15.78 -1.73
C ILE A 130 2.62 16.54 -2.97
N ARG A 131 3.23 15.84 -3.93
CA ARG A 131 3.69 16.44 -5.20
C ARG A 131 2.53 17.05 -5.99
N TYR A 132 1.43 16.31 -6.14
CA TYR A 132 0.23 16.77 -6.82
C TYR A 132 -0.36 18.03 -6.18
N ILE A 133 -0.55 18.05 -4.87
CA ILE A 133 -1.09 19.21 -4.14
C ILE A 133 -0.16 20.42 -4.28
N THR A 134 1.16 20.20 -4.19
CA THR A 134 2.15 21.27 -4.31
C THR A 134 2.12 21.89 -5.70
N GLN A 135 2.11 21.06 -6.76
CA GLN A 135 2.02 21.53 -8.14
C GLN A 135 0.71 22.28 -8.42
N LYS A 136 -0.42 21.74 -7.97
CA LYS A 136 -1.74 22.36 -8.13
C LYS A 136 -1.77 23.78 -7.52
N ARG A 137 -1.27 23.93 -6.28
CA ARG A 137 -1.19 25.24 -5.61
C ARG A 137 -0.28 26.22 -6.34
N MET A 138 0.83 25.76 -6.93
CA MET A 138 1.73 26.61 -7.70
C MET A 138 1.04 27.14 -8.96
N VAL A 139 0.31 26.28 -9.69
CA VAL A 139 -0.45 26.66 -10.89
C VAL A 139 -1.57 27.64 -10.54
N GLU A 140 -2.35 27.36 -9.49
CA GLU A 140 -3.40 28.26 -9.01
C GLU A 140 -2.86 29.66 -8.67
N LYS A 141 -1.69 29.72 -8.01
CA LYS A 141 -1.02 30.99 -7.71
C LYS A 141 -0.59 31.73 -8.98
N GLN A 142 -0.03 31.03 -9.97
CA GLN A 142 0.37 31.63 -11.25
C GLN A 142 -0.83 32.17 -12.03
N MET A 143 -1.92 31.41 -12.10
CA MET A 143 -3.17 31.86 -12.74
C MET A 143 -3.73 33.10 -12.07
N LYS A 144 -3.73 33.14 -10.73
CA LYS A 144 -4.19 34.32 -9.99
C LYS A 144 -3.33 35.55 -10.27
N MET A 145 -2.00 35.41 -10.24
CA MET A 145 -1.08 36.50 -10.57
C MET A 145 -1.24 37.00 -12.02
N ALA A 146 -1.47 36.09 -12.97
CA ALA A 146 -1.71 36.45 -14.37
C ALA A 146 -3.03 37.21 -14.57
N ALA A 147 -4.10 36.79 -13.86
CA ALA A 147 -5.38 37.49 -13.89
C ALA A 147 -5.26 38.91 -13.31
N GLU A 148 -4.61 39.06 -12.15
CA GLU A 148 -4.38 40.37 -11.50
C GLU A 148 -3.53 41.30 -12.38
N ALA A 149 -2.51 40.78 -13.08
CA ALA A 149 -1.70 41.58 -14.01
C ALA A 149 -2.51 42.08 -15.22
N THR A 150 -3.38 41.25 -15.76
CA THR A 150 -4.26 41.62 -16.89
C THR A 150 -5.25 42.73 -16.49
N GLU A 151 -5.82 42.67 -15.27
CA GLU A 151 -6.74 43.69 -14.76
C GLU A 151 -6.05 45.06 -14.58
N VAL A 152 -4.78 45.08 -14.13
CA VAL A 152 -4.00 46.32 -13.96
C VAL A 152 -3.63 46.95 -15.31
N GLU A 153 -3.33 46.15 -16.34
CA GLU A 153 -3.08 46.66 -17.70
C GLU A 153 -4.34 47.27 -18.35
N GLU A 154 -5.52 46.68 -18.11
CA GLU A 154 -6.78 47.22 -18.63
C GLU A 154 -7.19 48.54 -17.95
N ASP A 155 -6.87 48.73 -16.67
CA ASP A 155 -7.19 49.95 -15.91
C ASP A 155 -6.19 51.10 -16.16
N THR A 156 -4.97 50.80 -16.58
CA THR A 156 -3.94 51.81 -16.93
C THR A 156 -4.02 52.31 -18.37
N THR A 157 -4.78 51.63 -19.24
CA THR A 157 -4.94 51.97 -20.67
C THR A 157 -6.25 52.75 -20.95
N LYS A 158 -7.07 53.01 -19.93
CA LYS A 158 -8.26 53.88 -20.00
C LYS A 158 -7.97 55.27 -19.43
#